data_AF-A0A8T3U3Z4-F1
#
_entry.id   AF-A0A8T3U3Z4-F1
#
_cell.length_a   1.000
_cell.length_b   1.000
_cell.length_c   1.000
_cell.angle_alpha   90.00
_cell.angle_beta   90.00
_cell.angle_gamma   90.00
#
_symmetry.space_group_name_H-M   'P 1'
#
loop_
_entity.id
_entity.type
_entity.pdbx_description
1 polymer ?
#
loop_
_entity_poly.entity_id
_entity_poly.type
_entity_poly.pdbx_seq_one_letter_code
_entity_poly.pdbx_strand_id
1 'polypeptide(L)'
;MHFGKPHRIRDIVESLEKNTIIEKNEDIEDVKKIILKHYDILEELYGKEKAVKDIRKHIIWYTSGLKNGKEVRVRVNEIDSKDKIKELLKIL
;
A
#
# COMPACT_ATOMS: atom_id res chain seq x y z
N MET A 1 13.54 9.47 -1.12
CA MET A 1 13.69 8.00 -1.18
C MET A 1 12.31 7.39 -1.41
N HIS A 2 12.02 6.89 -2.63
CA HIS A 2 10.79 6.15 -2.93
C HIS A 2 11.07 4.68 -2.60
N PHE A 3 10.55 4.14 -1.51
CA PHE A 3 10.55 2.69 -1.33
C PHE A 3 9.56 2.11 -2.33
N GLY A 4 10.02 1.17 -3.15
CA GLY A 4 9.33 0.71 -4.35
C GLY A 4 7.90 0.22 -4.12
N LYS A 5 7.14 0.14 -5.22
CA LYS A 5 5.76 -0.36 -5.20
C LYS A 5 5.77 -1.89 -5.07
N PRO A 6 5.23 -2.49 -4.00
CA PRO A 6 5.41 -3.91 -3.67
C PRO A 6 4.85 -4.86 -4.74
N HIS A 7 3.78 -4.48 -5.44
CA HIS A 7 3.23 -5.28 -6.55
C HIS A 7 4.19 -5.40 -7.74
N ARG A 8 5.11 -4.45 -7.94
CA ARG A 8 6.06 -4.52 -9.06
C ARG A 8 7.00 -5.72 -8.98
N ILE A 9 7.35 -6.20 -7.77
CA ILE A 9 8.19 -7.39 -7.65
C ILE A 9 7.44 -8.62 -8.20
N ARG A 10 6.14 -8.75 -7.87
CA ARG A 10 5.28 -9.80 -8.44
C ARG A 10 5.23 -9.70 -9.96
N ASP A 11 4.99 -8.50 -10.50
CA ASP A 11 4.85 -8.30 -11.95
C ASP A 11 6.17 -8.62 -12.69
N ILE A 12 7.33 -8.31 -12.10
CA ILE A 12 8.65 -8.69 -12.63
C ILE A 12 8.80 -10.21 -12.64
N VAL A 13 8.47 -10.89 -11.55
CA VAL A 13 8.55 -12.36 -11.47
C VAL A 13 7.65 -13.01 -12.53
N GLU A 14 6.40 -12.58 -12.64
CA GLU A 14 5.46 -13.12 -13.64
C GLU A 14 5.93 -12.86 -15.09
N SER A 15 6.51 -11.69 -15.36
CA SER A 15 7.05 -11.35 -16.67
C SER A 15 8.23 -12.25 -17.06
N LEU A 16 9.12 -12.53 -16.09
CA LEU A 16 10.26 -13.44 -16.29
C LEU A 16 9.80 -14.87 -16.54
N GLU A 17 8.83 -15.37 -15.75
CA GLU A 17 8.28 -16.72 -15.91
C GLU A 17 7.59 -16.93 -17.26
N LYS A 18 6.84 -15.92 -17.73
CA LYS A 18 6.09 -15.99 -19.00
C LYS A 18 6.90 -15.52 -20.21
N ASN A 19 8.13 -15.06 -20.00
CA ASN A 19 9.00 -14.47 -21.02
C ASN A 19 8.28 -13.40 -21.89
N THR A 20 7.37 -12.66 -21.27
CA THR A 20 6.54 -11.64 -21.93
C THR A 20 6.43 -10.41 -21.02
N ILE A 21 6.45 -9.20 -21.59
CA ILE A 21 6.27 -7.96 -20.81
C ILE A 21 4.79 -7.82 -20.45
N ILE A 22 4.47 -7.92 -19.16
CA ILE A 22 3.12 -7.71 -18.66
C ILE A 22 3.00 -6.25 -18.22
N GLU A 23 2.45 -5.40 -19.09
CA GLU A 23 2.03 -4.06 -18.69
C GLU A 23 0.68 -4.13 -17.96
N LYS A 24 0.71 -4.47 -16.67
CA LYS A 24 -0.49 -4.45 -15.84
C LYS A 24 -0.71 -3.05 -15.28
N ASN A 25 -1.86 -2.46 -15.57
CA ASN A 25 -2.32 -1.28 -14.82
C ASN A 25 -2.41 -1.64 -13.33
N GLU A 26 -2.04 -0.71 -12.46
CA GLU A 26 -2.05 -0.95 -11.01
C GLU A 26 -3.47 -1.29 -10.54
N ASP A 27 -3.67 -2.54 -10.14
CA ASP A 27 -4.93 -2.97 -9.55
C ASP A 27 -5.04 -2.34 -8.15
N ILE A 28 -5.95 -1.37 -8.04
CA ILE A 28 -6.21 -0.64 -6.79
C ILE A 28 -6.58 -1.62 -5.67
N GLU A 29 -7.28 -2.71 -5.98
CA GLU A 29 -7.70 -3.70 -4.97
C GLU A 29 -6.49 -4.48 -4.44
N ASP A 30 -5.52 -4.79 -5.28
CA ASP A 30 -4.25 -5.39 -4.85
C ASP A 30 -3.45 -4.44 -3.96
N VAL A 31 -3.40 -3.14 -4.30
CA VAL A 31 -2.73 -2.14 -3.46
C VAL A 31 -3.37 -2.08 -2.07
N LYS A 32 -4.71 -2.08 -1.99
CA LYS A 32 -5.45 -2.09 -0.71
C LYS A 32 -5.11 -3.32 0.13
N LYS A 33 -5.12 -4.50 -0.49
CA LYS A 33 -4.75 -5.76 0.18
C LYS A 33 -3.32 -5.74 0.71
N ILE A 34 -2.37 -5.25 -0.08
CA ILE A 34 -0.97 -5.17 0.34
C ILE A 34 -0.80 -4.21 1.53
N ILE A 35 -1.47 -3.05 1.51
CA ILE A 35 -1.43 -2.10 2.64
C ILE A 35 -1.94 -2.77 3.91
N LEU A 36 -3.08 -3.45 3.86
CA LEU A 36 -3.67 -4.11 5.03
C LEU A 36 -2.78 -5.26 5.53
N LYS A 37 -2.24 -6.08 4.63
CA LYS A 37 -1.31 -7.16 5.00
C LYS A 37 -0.03 -6.61 5.63
N HIS A 38 0.51 -5.51 5.11
CA HIS A 38 1.69 -4.87 5.69
C HIS A 38 1.40 -4.31 7.08
N TYR A 39 0.22 -3.70 7.29
CA TYR A 39 -0.20 -3.29 8.63
C TYR A 39 -0.22 -4.47 9.62
N ASP A 40 -0.78 -5.60 9.21
CA ASP A 40 -0.89 -6.79 10.07
C ASP A 40 0.50 -7.31 10.49
N ILE A 41 1.45 -7.34 9.55
CA ILE A 41 2.84 -7.69 9.85
C ILE A 41 3.49 -6.69 10.83
N LEU A 42 3.26 -5.39 10.64
CA LEU A 42 3.81 -4.38 11.54
C LEU A 42 3.20 -4.47 12.95
N GLU A 43 1.90 -4.76 13.05
CA GLU A 43 1.21 -4.92 14.33
C GLU A 43 1.73 -6.16 15.07
N GLU A 44 1.91 -7.28 14.37
CA GLU A 44 2.47 -8.51 14.94
C GLU A 44 3.90 -8.30 15.46
N LEU A 45 4.75 -7.59 14.72
CA LEU A 45 6.17 -7.42 15.08
C LEU A 45 6.43 -6.32 16.11
N TYR A 46 5.64 -5.24 16.08
CA TYR A 46 5.97 -4.00 16.80
C TYR A 46 4.85 -3.48 17.69
N GLY A 47 3.69 -4.13 17.67
CA GLY A 47 2.49 -3.68 18.35
C GLY A 47 1.77 -2.54 17.64
N LYS A 48 0.50 -2.36 18.01
CA LYS A 48 -0.46 -1.46 17.35
C LYS A 48 0.02 -0.01 17.21
N GLU A 49 0.55 0.59 18.28
CA GLU A 49 0.92 2.01 18.28
C GLU A 49 2.04 2.33 17.28
N LYS A 50 3.05 1.46 17.20
CA LYS A 50 4.16 1.63 16.27
C LYS A 50 3.73 1.29 14.84
N ALA A 51 2.94 0.23 14.66
CA ALA A 51 2.41 -0.16 13.37
C ALA A 51 1.60 0.94 12.67
N VAL A 52 0.72 1.62 13.42
CA VAL A 52 -0.07 2.75 12.90
C VAL A 52 0.81 3.91 12.44
N LYS A 53 1.90 4.22 13.15
CA LYS A 53 2.81 5.30 12.77
C LYS A 53 3.62 4.95 11.53
N ASP A 54 4.11 3.71 11.44
CA ASP A 54 4.98 3.29 10.35
C ASP A 54 4.20 3.04 9.05
N ILE A 55 2.99 2.47 9.12
CA ILE A 55 2.17 2.22 7.92
C ILE A 55 1.81 3.50 7.15
N ARG A 56 1.70 4.67 7.83
CA ARG A 56 1.42 5.97 7.17
C ARG A 56 2.41 6.26 6.04
N LYS A 57 3.70 5.97 6.27
CA LYS A 57 4.77 6.18 5.29
C LYS A 57 4.57 5.28 4.06
N HIS A 58 4.23 4.01 4.31
CA HIS A 58 3.97 3.03 3.25
C HIS A 58 2.73 3.40 2.42
N ILE A 59 1.64 3.85 3.06
CA ILE A 59 0.44 4.33 2.37
C ILE A 59 0.78 5.51 1.44
N ILE A 60 1.61 6.46 1.90
CA ILE A 60 2.06 7.58 1.08
C ILE A 60 2.79 7.10 -0.18
N TRP A 61 3.67 6.11 -0.04
CA TRP A 61 4.45 5.58 -1.16
C TRP A 61 3.59 4.76 -2.13
N TYR A 62 2.74 3.88 -1.61
CA TYR A 62 1.96 2.96 -2.43
C TYR A 62 0.83 3.66 -3.20
N THR A 63 0.38 4.82 -2.71
CA THR A 63 -0.65 5.64 -3.38
C THR A 63 -0.08 6.75 -4.27
N SER A 64 1.24 6.81 -4.43
CA SER A 64 1.90 7.75 -5.33
C SER A 64 1.57 7.41 -6.80
N GLY A 65 0.98 8.37 -7.52
CA GLY A 65 0.56 8.22 -8.91
C GLY A 65 -0.81 7.56 -9.13
N LEU A 66 -1.49 7.10 -8.07
CA LEU A 66 -2.85 6.57 -8.17
C LEU A 66 -3.89 7.71 -8.28
N LYS A 67 -5.00 7.42 -8.98
CA LYS A 67 -6.21 8.27 -8.93
C LYS A 67 -6.64 8.43 -7.46
N ASN A 68 -7.01 9.64 -7.07
CA ASN A 68 -7.34 10.02 -5.68
C ASN A 68 -6.21 9.85 -4.64
N GLY A 69 -5.01 9.39 -5.04
CA GLY A 69 -3.89 9.18 -4.11
C GLY A 69 -3.43 10.46 -3.40
N LYS A 70 -3.63 11.65 -4.01
CA LYS A 70 -3.35 12.94 -3.35
C LYS A 70 -4.24 13.13 -2.11
N GLU A 71 -5.53 12.81 -2.20
CA GLU A 71 -6.47 12.95 -1.09
C GLU A 71 -6.12 11.99 0.04
N VAL A 72 -5.77 10.74 -0.30
CA VAL A 72 -5.29 9.75 0.68
C VAL A 72 -4.07 10.25 1.42
N ARG A 73 -3.07 10.82 0.72
CA ARG A 73 -1.86 11.35 1.35
C ARG A 73 -2.11 12.53 2.28
N VAL A 74 -3.18 13.31 2.06
CA VAL A 74 -3.56 14.40 2.96
C VAL A 74 -4.18 13.84 4.25
N ARG A 75 -5.08 12.85 4.12
CA ARG A 75 -5.82 12.26 5.25
C ARG A 75 -5.05 11.18 6.01
N VAL A 76 -3.92 10.70 5.50
CA VAL A 76 -3.15 9.60 6.11
C VAL A 76 -2.69 9.88 7.55
N ASN A 77 -2.51 11.15 7.92
CA ASN A 77 -2.10 11.51 9.29
C ASN A 77 -3.20 11.29 10.33
N GLU A 78 -4.46 11.18 9.91
CA GLU A 78 -5.63 10.98 10.77
C GLU A 78 -5.85 9.51 11.16
N ILE A 79 -5.07 8.57 10.59
CA ILE A 79 -5.24 7.15 10.90
C ILE A 79 -4.68 6.83 12.28
N ASP A 80 -5.47 6.21 13.14
CA ASP A 80 -5.08 5.78 14.49
C ASP A 80 -5.33 4.27 14.72
N SER A 81 -5.88 3.59 13.73
CA SER A 81 -6.40 2.22 13.84
C SER A 81 -6.51 1.55 12.48
N LYS A 82 -6.56 0.21 12.48
CA LYS A 82 -6.78 -0.59 11.27
C LYS A 82 -8.07 -0.23 10.55
N ASP A 83 -9.15 0.07 11.28
CA ASP A 83 -10.42 0.42 10.66
C ASP A 83 -10.37 1.79 9.98
N LYS A 84 -9.66 2.78 10.55
CA LYS A 84 -9.38 4.04 9.86
C LYS A 84 -8.55 3.84 8.59
N ILE A 85 -7.63 2.86 8.56
CA ILE A 85 -6.92 2.50 7.32
C ILE A 85 -7.93 2.02 6.27
N LYS A 86 -8.83 1.09 6.62
CA LYS A 86 -9.86 0.60 5.68
C LYS A 86 -10.74 1.73 5.16
N GLU A 87 -11.21 2.62 6.03
CA GLU A 87 -12.01 3.78 5.63
C GLU A 87 -11.25 4.72 4.70
N LEU A 88 -9.98 5.02 5.02
CA LEU A 88 -9.12 5.84 4.16
C LEU A 88 -8.95 5.22 2.76
N LEU A 89 -8.79 3.90 2.69
CA LEU A 89 -8.62 3.17 1.45
C LEU A 89 -9.88 3.15 0.57
N LYS A 90 -11.07 3.47 1.09
CA LYS A 90 -12.29 3.62 0.25
C LYS A 90 -12.21 4.81 -0.72
N ILE A 91 -11.29 5.75 -0.50
CA ILE A 91 -11.07 6.94 -1.34
C ILE A 91 -10.36 6.57 -2.65
N LEU A 92 -9.54 5.51 -2.65
CA LEU A 92 -8.86 4.98 -3.83
C LEU A 92 -9.86 4.24 -4.74
#